data_AF-A0A0G1AXV0-F1
#
_entry.id   AF-A0A0G1AXV0-F1
#
_cell.length_a   1.000
_cell.length_b   1.000
_cell.length_c   1.000
_cell.angle_alpha   90.00
_cell.angle_beta   90.00
_cell.angle_gamma   90.00
#
_symmetry.space_group_name_H-M   'P 1'
#
loop_
_entity.id
_entity.type
_entity.pdbx_description
1 polymer ?
#
loop_
_entity_poly.entity_id
_entity_poly.type
_entity_poly.pdbx_seq_one_letter_code
_entity_poly.pdbx_strand_id
1 'polypeptide(L)' 'MLRRFSRKVQQSRVLLQAREGRFYKKSKTKRQKKISALRREQLRGQRREMLKAGTLEEGQLIPKDMIKIKK' A
#
# COMPACT_ATOMS: atom_id res chain seq x y z
N MET A 1 -8.21 29.70 -0.27
CA MET A 1 -6.94 29.50 0.46
C MET A 1 -6.80 28.09 1.06
N LEU A 2 -7.77 27.57 1.81
CA LEU A 2 -7.69 26.27 2.52
C LEU A 2 -7.32 25.06 1.64
N ARG A 3 -7.94 24.88 0.46
CA ARG A 3 -7.62 23.76 -0.45
C ARG A 3 -6.13 23.68 -0.84
N ARG A 4 -5.48 24.85 -1.06
CA ARG A 4 -4.06 24.92 -1.41
C ARG A 4 -3.18 24.55 -0.23
N PHE A 5 -3.52 25.03 0.96
CA PHE A 5 -2.86 24.64 2.20
C PHE A 5 -2.99 23.12 2.46
N SER A 6 -4.19 22.56 2.36
CA SER A 6 -4.41 21.12 2.51
C SER A 6 -3.62 20.30 1.49
N ARG A 7 -3.59 20.73 0.22
CA ARG A 7 -2.78 20.06 -0.82
C ARG A 7 -1.29 20.12 -0.50
N LYS A 8 -0.79 21.27 -0.05
CA LYS A 8 0.61 21.45 0.37
C LYS A 8 0.97 20.53 1.55
N VAL A 9 0.08 20.42 2.55
CA VAL A 9 0.26 19.52 3.71
C VAL A 9 0.22 18.04 3.31
N GLN A 10 -0.65 17.65 2.37
CA GLN A 10 -0.71 16.28 1.86
C GLN A 10 0.55 15.92 1.07
N GLN A 11 1.00 16.82 0.19
CA GLN A 11 2.21 16.62 -0.61
C GLN A 11 3.49 16.59 0.24
N SER A 12 3.56 17.42 1.29
CA SER A 12 4.73 17.49 2.17
C SER A 12 4.90 16.26 3.07
N ARG A 13 3.90 15.37 3.16
CA ARG A 13 3.90 14.17 4.02
C ARG A 13 4.12 14.44 5.52
N VAL A 14 4.08 15.70 5.98
CA VAL A 14 4.35 16.06 7.39
C VAL A 14 3.45 15.27 8.36
N LEU A 15 2.17 15.08 8.03
CA LEU A 15 1.25 14.29 8.85
C LEU A 15 1.60 12.80 8.89
N LEU A 16 2.09 12.22 7.80
CA LEU A 16 2.49 10.82 7.76
C LEU A 16 3.76 10.59 8.57
N GLN A 17 4.75 11.48 8.44
CA GLN A 17 5.98 11.43 9.23
C GLN A 17 5.69 11.54 10.72
N ALA A 18 4.84 12.49 11.12
CA ALA A 18 4.41 12.64 12.52
C ALA A 18 3.69 11.39 13.05
N ARG A 19 2.85 10.74 12.24
CA ARG A 19 2.17 9.49 12.61
C ARG A 19 3.12 8.31 12.71
N GLU A 20 4.07 8.18 11.79
CA GLU A 20 5.07 7.10 11.79
C GLU A 20 6.05 7.23 12.95
N GLY A 21 6.42 8.45 13.33
CA GLY A 21 7.33 8.76 14.44
C GLY A 21 6.68 8.86 15.81
N ARG A 22 5.33 8.77 15.93
CA ARG A 22 4.60 8.90 17.21
C ARG A 22 5.06 7.89 18.26
N PHE A 23 5.44 6.69 17.84
CA PHE A 23 5.89 5.61 18.73
C PHE A 23 7.16 4.97 18.18
N TYR A 24 8.04 4.53 19.08
CA TYR A 24 9.22 3.79 18.71
C TYR A 24 8.83 2.47 18.01
N LYS A 25 9.42 2.24 16.84
CA LYS A 25 9.25 1.01 16.08
C LYS A 25 10.60 0.38 15.81
N LYS A 26 10.79 -0.86 16.27
CA LYS A 26 11.99 -1.65 15.97
C LYS A 26 12.19 -1.80 14.47
N SER A 27 13.44 -1.83 14.03
CA SER A 27 13.79 -2.05 12.63
C SER A 27 13.30 -3.42 12.16
N LYS A 28 12.86 -3.51 10.89
CA LYS A 28 12.36 -4.77 10.34
C LYS A 28 13.48 -5.79 10.20
N THR A 29 13.26 -7.01 10.66
CA THR A 29 14.19 -8.12 10.44
C THR A 29 14.27 -8.53 8.96
N LYS A 30 15.33 -9.23 8.55
CA LYS A 30 15.47 -9.74 7.16
C LYS A 30 14.24 -10.55 6.73
N ARG A 31 13.74 -11.43 7.61
CA ARG A 31 12.52 -12.23 7.39
C ARG A 31 11.29 -11.34 7.15
N GLN A 32 11.07 -10.32 7.98
CA GLN A 32 9.94 -9.39 7.84
C GLN A 32 10.02 -8.58 6.53
N LYS A 33 11.23 -8.16 6.13
CA LYS A 33 11.46 -7.50 4.84
C LYS A 33 11.11 -8.43 3.67
N LYS A 34 11.59 -9.69 3.70
CA LYS A 34 11.31 -10.71 2.69
C LYS A 34 9.81 -11.00 2.55
N ILE A 35 9.12 -11.27 3.66
CA ILE A 35 7.66 -11.54 3.65
C ILE A 35 6.90 -10.35 3.06
N SER A 36 7.26 -9.13 3.44
CA SER A 36 6.63 -7.92 2.90
C SER A 36 6.87 -7.76 1.40
N ALA A 37 8.05 -8.12 0.90
CA ALA A 37 8.36 -8.08 -0.53
C ALA A 37 7.57 -9.12 -1.33
N LEU A 38 7.56 -10.38 -0.88
CA LEU A 38 6.81 -11.47 -1.51
C LEU A 38 5.31 -11.16 -1.58
N ARG A 39 4.74 -10.61 -0.49
CA ARG A 39 3.33 -10.20 -0.48
C ARG A 39 3.02 -9.12 -1.52
N ARG A 40 3.92 -8.14 -1.71
CA ARG A 40 3.74 -7.10 -2.75
C ARG A 40 3.76 -7.69 -4.15
N GLU A 41 4.66 -8.65 -4.38
CA GLU A 41 4.77 -9.33 -5.67
C GLU A 41 3.52 -10.15 -5.99
N GLN A 42 3.03 -10.93 -5.01
CA GLN A 42 1.78 -11.70 -5.15
C GLN A 42 0.59 -10.79 -5.48
N LEU A 43 0.43 -9.67 -4.77
CA LEU A 43 -0.66 -8.72 -5.02
C LEU A 43 -0.56 -8.07 -6.40
N ARG A 44 0.66 -7.79 -6.88
CA ARG A 44 0.88 -7.29 -8.25
C ARG A 44 0.54 -8.34 -9.29
N GLY A 45 0.88 -9.61 -9.06
CA GLY A 45 0.48 -10.74 -9.89
C GLY A 45 -1.03 -10.84 -10.02
N GLN A 46 -1.72 -10.93 -8.88
CA GLN A 46 -3.19 -11.01 -8.81
C GLN A 46 -3.87 -9.84 -9.50
N ARG A 47 -3.36 -8.61 -9.30
CA ARG A 47 -3.91 -7.44 -9.99
C ARG A 47 -3.84 -7.59 -11.50
N ARG A 48 -2.70 -8.04 -12.04
CA ARG A 48 -2.52 -8.22 -13.50
C ARG A 48 -3.46 -9.28 -14.05
N GLU A 49 -3.65 -10.38 -13.32
CA GLU A 49 -4.59 -11.44 -13.72
C GLU A 49 -6.03 -10.94 -13.73
N MET A 50 -6.45 -10.21 -12.70
CA MET A 50 -7.81 -9.64 -12.61
C MET A 50 -8.06 -8.54 -13.65
N LEU A 51 -7.07 -7.70 -13.94
CA LEU A 51 -7.14 -6.73 -15.04
C LEU A 51 -7.30 -7.46 -16.38
N LYS A 52 -6.52 -8.52 -16.62
CA LYS A 52 -6.63 -9.35 -17.83
C LYS A 52 -7.99 -10.03 -17.96
N ALA A 53 -8.57 -10.44 -16.82
CA ALA A 53 -9.91 -11.04 -16.78
C ALA A 53 -11.04 -10.01 -16.91
N GLY A 54 -10.75 -8.71 -16.92
CA GLY A 54 -11.76 -7.65 -16.96
C GLY A 54 -12.56 -7.49 -15.65
N THR A 55 -12.13 -8.13 -14.56
CA THR A 55 -12.82 -8.03 -13.26
C THR A 55 -12.43 -6.79 -12.47
N LEU A 56 -11.41 -6.06 -12.91
CA LEU A 56 -10.93 -4.82 -12.32
C LEU A 56 -10.66 -3.81 -13.43
N GLU A 57 -11.00 -2.56 -13.18
CA GLU A 57 -10.59 -1.44 -14.02
C GLU A 57 -9.23 -0.88 -13.56
N GLU A 58 -8.56 -0.18 -14.47
CA GLU A 58 -7.35 0.55 -14.12
C GLU A 58 -7.63 1.57 -13.00
N GLY A 59 -6.78 1.56 -11.98
CA GLY A 59 -6.95 2.44 -10.80
C GLY A 59 -7.86 1.90 -9.70
N GLN A 60 -8.65 0.84 -9.94
CA GLN A 60 -9.43 0.21 -8.88
C GLN A 60 -8.54 -0.61 -7.93
N LEU A 61 -8.95 -0.67 -6.66
CA LEU A 61 -8.34 -1.51 -5.63
C LEU A 61 -8.89 -2.93 -5.73
N ILE A 62 -8.03 -3.92 -5.50
CA ILE A 62 -8.46 -5.32 -5.36
C ILE A 62 -9.38 -5.43 -4.13
N PRO A 63 -10.62 -5.93 -4.27
CA PRO A 63 -11.50 -6.19 -3.14
C PRO A 63 -10.84 -7.17 -2.15
N LYS A 64 -11.00 -6.91 -0.85
CA LYS A 64 -10.31 -7.67 0.20
C LYS A 64 -10.65 -9.17 0.16
N ASP A 65 -11.87 -9.50 -0.24
CA ASP A 65 -12.40 -10.86 -0.29
C ASP A 65 -11.77 -11.70 -1.42
N MET A 66 -11.25 -11.03 -2.46
CA MET A 66 -10.62 -11.68 -3.61
C MET A 66 -9.11 -11.87 -3.44
N ILE A 67 -8.53 -11.38 -2.34
CA ILE A 67 -7.09 -11.49 -2.07
C ILE A 67 -6.75 -12.94 -1.66
N LYS A 68 -6.26 -13.72 -2.62
CA LYS A 68 -5.83 -15.12 -2.39
C LYS A 68 -4.37 -15.16 -1.96
N ILE A 69 -4.03 -14.74 -0.74
CA ILE A 69 -2.63 -14.87 -0.26
C ILE A 69 -2.37 -16.35 0.05
N LYS A 70 -1.48 -16.97 -0.74
CA LYS A 70 -0.96 -18.31 -0.45
C LYS A 70 -0.08 -18.19 0.80
N LYS A 71 -0.50 -18.83 1.90
CA LYS A 71 0.22 -18.83 3.19
C LYS A 71 1.52 -19.62 3.09
#